data_AF-A0AAN8GN89-F1
#
_entry.id   AF-A0AAN8GN89-F1
#
_cell.length_a   1.000
_cell.length_b   1.000
_cell.length_c   1.000
_cell.angle_alpha   90.00
_cell.angle_beta   90.00
_cell.angle_gamma   90.00
#
_symmetry.space_group_name_H-M   'P 1'
#
loop_
_entity.id
_entity.type
_entity.pdbx_description
1 polymer ?
#
loop_
_entity_poly.entity_id
_entity_poly.type
_entity_poly.pdbx_seq_one_letter_code
_entity_poly.pdbx_strand_id
1 'polypeptide(L)'
;MKDILRELQSLSLKLQRREMTLVDSCVHIKQTINVLTTMKMTGGRSTKKAEQDVSSGFFKDVELTEGRGEINKPRFYESVVATLTKRLPESSLVQTLKALDKRFWPGEQEDLTLFGEQEVQRLAESLGKPAGEAVEQFRDWKLQGTPPGQNTGTTMHSKSHLPPHVC
;
A
#
# COMPACT_ATOMS: atom_id res chain seq x y z
N MET A 1 -0.46 14.71 -22.52
CA MET A 1 -0.01 15.08 -21.15
C MET A 1 -1.14 15.17 -20.13
N LYS A 2 -2.41 15.37 -20.53
CA LYS A 2 -3.54 15.44 -19.58
C LYS A 2 -3.67 14.21 -18.68
N ASP A 3 -3.45 13.01 -19.23
CA ASP A 3 -3.62 11.76 -18.48
C ASP A 3 -2.62 11.63 -17.33
N ILE A 4 -1.33 11.86 -17.57
CA ILE A 4 -0.31 11.84 -16.51
C ILE A 4 -0.59 12.87 -15.40
N LEU A 5 -1.05 14.08 -15.74
CA LEU A 5 -1.41 15.08 -14.73
C LEU A 5 -2.59 14.64 -13.87
N ARG A 6 -3.57 13.93 -14.45
CA ARG A 6 -4.70 13.35 -13.70
C ARG A 6 -4.26 12.25 -12.75
N GLU A 7 -3.35 11.38 -13.18
CA GLU A 7 -2.79 10.34 -12.32
C GLU A 7 -2.02 10.94 -11.14
N LEU A 8 -1.20 11.97 -11.39
CA LEU A 8 -0.47 12.68 -10.34
C LEU A 8 -1.41 13.41 -9.37
N GLN A 9 -2.48 14.04 -9.89
CA GLN A 9 -3.51 14.66 -9.06
C GLN A 9 -4.21 13.63 -8.18
N SER A 10 -4.61 12.49 -8.76
CA SER A 10 -5.25 11.38 -8.04
C SER A 10 -4.33 10.84 -6.94
N LEU A 11 -3.05 10.63 -7.24
CA LEU A 11 -2.06 10.22 -6.25
C LEU A 11 -1.92 11.25 -5.12
N SER A 12 -1.80 12.54 -5.44
CA SER A 12 -1.69 13.60 -4.43
C SER A 12 -2.89 13.60 -3.48
N LEU A 13 -4.11 13.45 -4.01
CA LEU A 13 -5.33 13.40 -3.20
C LEU A 13 -5.38 12.16 -2.30
N LYS A 14 -4.90 11.00 -2.80
CA LYS A 14 -4.77 9.79 -1.97
C LYS A 14 -3.81 10.04 -0.82
N LEU A 15 -2.60 10.53 -1.11
CA LEU A 15 -1.53 10.73 -0.12
C LEU A 15 -1.90 11.75 0.97
N GLN A 16 -2.82 12.67 0.70
CA GLN A 16 -3.29 13.66 1.67
C GLN A 16 -4.40 13.15 2.60
N ARG A 17 -4.89 11.91 2.42
CA ARG A 17 -5.93 11.35 3.30
C ARG A 17 -5.38 11.13 4.70
N ARG A 18 -6.18 11.48 5.72
CA ARG A 18 -5.81 11.33 7.13
C ARG A 18 -5.52 9.88 7.55
N GLU A 19 -6.23 8.94 6.94
CA GLU A 19 -6.10 7.50 7.21
C GLU A 19 -5.00 6.82 6.38
N MET A 20 -4.21 7.58 5.62
CA MET A 20 -3.16 7.04 4.78
C MET A 20 -2.05 6.41 5.62
N THR A 21 -1.93 5.08 5.57
CA THR A 21 -0.80 4.39 6.21
C THR A 21 0.46 4.47 5.35
N LEU A 22 1.61 4.23 5.96
CA LEU A 22 2.87 4.17 5.22
C LEU A 22 2.85 3.06 4.14
N VAL A 23 2.23 1.91 4.45
CA VAL A 23 2.07 0.80 3.49
C VAL A 23 1.18 1.23 2.32
N ASP A 24 0.02 1.85 2.59
CA ASP A 24 -0.89 2.35 1.55
C ASP A 24 -0.22 3.37 0.64
N SER A 25 0.56 4.29 1.23
CA SER A 25 1.29 5.30 0.46
C SER A 25 2.26 4.64 -0.53
N CYS A 26 2.97 3.60 -0.08
CA CYS A 26 3.93 2.86 -0.88
C CYS A 26 3.22 2.09 -2.02
N VAL A 27 2.07 1.47 -1.72
CA VAL A 27 1.21 0.81 -2.71
C VAL A 27 0.71 1.79 -3.77
N HIS A 28 0.17 2.93 -3.38
CA HIS A 28 -0.38 3.90 -4.33
C HIS A 28 0.69 4.54 -5.21
N ILE A 29 1.89 4.82 -4.68
CA ILE A 29 3.01 5.30 -5.48
C ILE A 29 3.42 4.24 -6.51
N LYS A 30 3.57 2.96 -6.12
CA LYS A 30 3.90 1.86 -7.03
C LYS A 30 2.84 1.67 -8.12
N GLN A 31 1.57 1.67 -7.75
CA GLN A 31 0.45 1.59 -8.70
C GLN A 31 0.51 2.74 -9.72
N THR A 32 0.76 3.96 -9.26
CA THR A 32 0.86 5.13 -10.14
C THR A 32 2.05 5.00 -11.09
N ILE A 33 3.22 4.56 -10.60
CA ILE A 33 4.40 4.29 -11.45
C ILE A 33 4.08 3.27 -12.53
N ASN A 34 3.38 2.18 -12.19
CA ASN A 34 2.99 1.16 -13.17
C ASN A 34 2.07 1.76 -14.24
N VAL A 35 1.05 2.52 -13.84
CA VAL A 35 0.12 3.19 -14.77
C VAL A 35 0.87 4.16 -15.69
N LEU A 36 1.76 5.00 -15.14
CA LEU A 36 2.53 5.95 -15.94
C LEU A 36 3.50 5.25 -16.90
N THR A 37 4.11 4.14 -16.49
CA THR A 37 4.98 3.31 -17.34
C THR A 37 4.19 2.70 -18.49
N THR A 38 2.99 2.17 -18.23
CA THR A 38 2.09 1.67 -19.28
C THR A 38 1.64 2.81 -20.21
N MET A 39 1.27 3.97 -19.67
CA MET A 39 0.85 5.14 -20.46
C MET A 39 1.98 5.70 -21.33
N LYS A 40 3.24 5.62 -20.89
CA LYS A 40 4.41 5.97 -21.70
C LYS A 40 4.46 5.15 -22.99
N MET A 41 4.16 3.85 -22.91
CA MET A 41 4.24 2.92 -24.04
C MET A 41 2.99 2.93 -24.92
N THR A 42 1.81 3.04 -24.31
CA THR A 42 0.53 2.78 -25.00
C THR A 42 -0.35 4.01 -25.17
N GLY A 43 0.01 5.14 -24.55
CA GLY A 43 -0.84 6.33 -24.48
C GLY A 43 -2.03 6.18 -23.54
N GLY A 44 -2.39 7.27 -22.85
CA GLY A 44 -3.61 7.37 -22.04
C GLY A 44 -4.86 7.63 -22.89
N ARG A 45 -6.03 7.64 -22.24
CA ARG A 45 -7.32 7.88 -22.93
C ARG A 45 -7.34 9.21 -23.67
N SER A 46 -6.86 10.29 -23.03
CA SER A 46 -6.87 11.62 -23.64
C SER A 46 -5.83 11.73 -24.75
N THR A 47 -4.67 11.08 -24.59
CA THR A 47 -3.66 11.00 -25.66
C THR A 47 -4.21 10.31 -26.90
N LYS A 48 -4.81 9.12 -26.74
CA LYS A 48 -5.40 8.37 -27.86
C LYS A 48 -6.49 9.16 -28.59
N LYS A 49 -7.34 9.85 -27.83
CA LYS A 49 -8.36 10.72 -28.42
C LYS A 49 -7.73 11.88 -29.20
N ALA A 50 -6.70 12.52 -28.66
CA ALA A 50 -6.01 13.60 -29.36
C ALA A 50 -5.32 13.11 -30.65
N GLU A 51 -4.75 11.90 -30.65
CA GLU A 51 -4.17 11.29 -31.84
C GLU A 51 -5.23 11.01 -32.92
N GLN A 52 -6.43 10.57 -32.52
CA GLN A 52 -7.58 10.43 -33.43
C GLN A 52 -8.03 11.77 -34.01
N ASP A 53 -8.19 12.79 -33.15
CA ASP A 53 -8.61 14.13 -33.56
C ASP A 53 -7.58 14.74 -34.55
N VAL A 54 -6.28 14.58 -34.27
CA VAL A 54 -5.19 14.97 -35.20
C VAL A 54 -5.30 14.24 -36.53
N SER A 55 -5.55 12.92 -36.53
CA SER A 55 -5.72 12.15 -37.77
C SER A 55 -6.94 12.58 -38.59
N SER A 56 -7.97 13.12 -37.94
CA SER A 56 -9.17 13.63 -38.60
C SER A 56 -9.02 15.05 -39.15
N GLY A 57 -7.99 15.79 -38.74
CA GLY A 57 -7.79 17.20 -39.09
C GLY A 57 -8.68 18.18 -38.31
N PHE A 58 -9.54 17.70 -37.42
CA PHE A 58 -10.48 18.51 -36.66
C PHE A 58 -10.42 18.19 -35.16
N PHE A 59 -10.64 19.20 -34.33
CA PHE A 59 -10.90 19.04 -32.92
C PHE A 59 -12.15 19.86 -32.53
N LYS A 60 -13.24 19.16 -32.16
CA LYS A 60 -14.52 19.80 -31.83
C LYS A 60 -14.95 20.83 -32.90
N ASP A 61 -14.97 20.39 -34.15
CA ASP A 61 -15.36 21.20 -35.31
C ASP A 61 -14.44 22.40 -35.63
N VAL A 62 -13.27 22.47 -35.00
CA VAL A 62 -12.22 23.43 -35.32
C VAL A 62 -11.13 22.73 -36.13
N GLU A 63 -10.81 23.27 -37.31
CA GLU A 63 -9.71 22.78 -38.14
C GLU A 63 -8.37 22.96 -37.43
N LEU A 64 -7.55 21.91 -37.45
CA LEU A 64 -6.25 21.91 -36.80
C LEU A 64 -5.21 22.56 -37.70
N THR A 65 -4.50 23.56 -37.19
CA THR A 65 -3.34 24.18 -37.84
C THR A 65 -2.04 23.67 -37.23
N GLU A 66 -0.92 23.83 -37.94
CA GLU A 66 0.40 23.50 -37.38
C GLU A 66 0.69 24.29 -36.09
N GLY A 67 1.15 23.57 -35.06
CA GLY A 67 1.47 24.13 -33.75
C GLY A 67 2.95 24.42 -33.57
N ARG A 68 3.29 25.11 -32.48
CA ARG A 68 4.68 25.20 -32.01
C ARG A 68 5.11 23.89 -31.36
N GLY A 69 6.41 23.59 -31.46
CA GLY A 69 7.06 22.29 -31.27
C GLY A 69 6.54 21.35 -30.17
N GLU A 70 6.72 20.05 -30.41
CA GLU A 70 6.21 18.99 -29.54
C GLU A 70 7.03 18.85 -28.25
N ILE A 71 6.33 18.69 -27.13
CA ILE A 71 6.97 18.28 -25.87
C ILE A 71 7.44 16.84 -26.02
N ASN A 72 8.69 16.57 -25.65
CA ASN A 72 9.22 15.21 -25.61
C ASN A 72 8.48 14.38 -24.53
N LYS A 73 7.38 13.74 -24.93
CA LYS A 73 6.51 12.94 -24.06
C LYS A 73 7.30 11.83 -23.37
N PRO A 74 8.09 10.99 -24.07
CA PRO A 74 8.83 9.91 -23.42
C PRO A 74 9.73 10.39 -22.28
N ARG A 75 10.50 11.45 -22.52
CA ARG A 75 11.42 12.03 -21.52
C ARG A 75 10.67 12.61 -20.32
N PHE A 76 9.50 13.22 -20.56
CA PHE A 76 8.65 13.71 -19.48
C PHE A 76 8.16 12.57 -18.59
N TYR A 77 7.62 11.49 -19.18
CA TYR A 77 7.20 10.30 -18.42
C TYR A 77 8.36 9.69 -17.63
N GLU A 78 9.53 9.53 -18.24
CA GLU A 78 10.72 9.02 -17.56
C GLU A 78 11.12 9.86 -16.35
N SER A 79 11.13 11.19 -16.52
CA SER A 79 11.51 12.12 -15.44
C SER A 79 10.54 12.03 -14.26
N VAL A 80 9.24 11.92 -14.54
CA VAL A 80 8.21 11.76 -13.50
C VAL A 80 8.34 10.40 -12.81
N VAL A 81 8.47 9.31 -13.57
CA VAL A 81 8.64 7.96 -13.01
C VAL A 81 9.89 7.89 -12.14
N ALA A 82 11.03 8.39 -12.61
CA ALA A 82 12.27 8.41 -11.85
C ALA A 82 12.12 9.20 -10.53
N THR A 83 11.40 10.33 -10.56
CA THR A 83 11.13 11.14 -9.37
C THR A 83 10.25 10.40 -8.37
N LEU A 84 9.20 9.70 -8.83
CA LEU A 84 8.33 8.91 -7.97
C LEU A 84 9.07 7.70 -7.38
N THR A 85 9.87 7.00 -8.19
CA THR A 85 10.70 5.88 -7.74
C THR A 85 11.71 6.31 -6.68
N LYS A 86 12.35 7.47 -6.84
CA LYS A 86 13.27 8.01 -5.83
C LYS A 86 12.58 8.32 -4.50
N ARG A 87 11.30 8.68 -4.53
CA ARG A 87 10.50 9.03 -3.34
C ARG A 87 9.77 7.83 -2.73
N LEU A 88 9.95 6.65 -3.30
CA LEU A 88 9.28 5.45 -2.87
C LEU A 88 9.86 5.02 -1.51
N PRO A 89 9.03 4.89 -0.46
CA PRO A 89 9.51 4.48 0.84
C PRO A 89 9.72 2.97 0.82
N GLU A 90 10.82 2.50 0.21
CA GLU A 90 11.28 1.10 0.31
C GLU A 90 12.20 0.92 1.52
N SER A 91 11.76 1.39 2.68
CA SER A 91 12.50 1.19 3.93
C SER A 91 12.25 -0.21 4.48
N SER A 92 13.18 -0.69 5.31
CA SER A 92 13.00 -1.91 6.10
C SER A 92 11.71 -1.88 6.90
N LEU A 93 11.34 -0.70 7.44
CA LEU A 93 10.09 -0.48 8.15
C LEU A 93 8.86 -0.78 7.29
N VAL A 94 8.84 -0.39 6.01
CA VAL A 94 7.69 -0.68 5.14
C VAL A 94 7.54 -2.17 4.89
N GLN A 95 8.65 -2.90 4.72
CA GLN A 95 8.59 -4.35 4.58
C GLN A 95 8.07 -5.01 5.87
N THR A 96 8.55 -4.53 7.02
CA THR A 96 8.04 -4.96 8.33
C THR A 96 6.55 -4.71 8.50
N LEU A 97 6.06 -3.52 8.15
CA LEU A 97 4.64 -3.18 8.29
C LEU A 97 3.74 -3.93 7.30
N LYS A 98 4.25 -4.31 6.11
CA LYS A 98 3.47 -5.12 5.15
C LYS A 98 3.11 -6.49 5.71
N ALA A 99 3.97 -7.10 6.51
CA ALA A 99 3.68 -8.40 7.13
C ALA A 99 2.43 -8.36 8.03
N LEU A 100 2.16 -7.21 8.65
CA LEU A 100 0.99 -6.99 9.49
C LEU A 100 -0.30 -6.76 8.71
N ASP A 101 -0.22 -6.54 7.40
CA ASP A 101 -1.36 -6.23 6.56
C ASP A 101 -1.84 -7.48 5.83
N LYS A 102 -3.08 -7.90 6.13
CA LYS A 102 -3.71 -9.10 5.59
C LYS A 102 -3.75 -9.16 4.07
N ARG A 103 -3.71 -8.01 3.38
CA ARG A 103 -3.69 -7.94 1.91
C ARG A 103 -2.42 -8.54 1.30
N PHE A 104 -1.36 -8.69 2.10
CA PHE A 104 -0.07 -9.27 1.66
C PHE A 104 0.16 -10.69 2.17
N TRP A 105 -0.82 -11.27 2.89
CA TRP A 105 -0.69 -12.63 3.39
C TRP A 105 -0.79 -13.63 2.24
N PRO A 106 0.01 -14.71 2.26
CA PRO A 106 -0.10 -15.77 1.27
C PRO A 106 -1.45 -16.50 1.41
N GLY A 107 -1.94 -17.03 0.29
CA GLY A 107 -3.19 -17.80 0.26
C GLY A 107 -3.05 -19.23 0.79
N GLU A 108 -1.85 -19.81 0.65
CA GLU A 108 -1.56 -21.17 1.09
C GLU A 108 -1.26 -21.22 2.59
N GLN A 109 -1.87 -22.19 3.27
CA GLN A 109 -1.81 -22.31 4.73
C GLN A 109 -0.39 -22.59 5.25
N GLU A 110 0.39 -23.37 4.52
CA GLU A 110 1.76 -23.72 4.87
C GLU A 110 2.64 -22.47 4.90
N ASP A 111 2.52 -21.62 3.88
CA ASP A 111 3.24 -20.35 3.78
C ASP A 111 2.73 -19.34 4.83
N LEU A 112 1.42 -19.32 5.10
CA LEU A 112 0.80 -18.39 6.05
C LEU A 112 1.31 -18.59 7.49
N THR A 113 1.56 -19.84 7.87
CA THR A 113 1.88 -20.20 9.26
C THR A 113 3.12 -19.46 9.76
N LEU A 114 4.19 -19.42 8.96
CA LEU A 114 5.47 -18.78 9.31
C LEU A 114 5.64 -17.38 8.69
N PHE A 115 4.73 -16.94 7.81
CA PHE A 115 4.81 -15.64 7.15
C PHE A 115 4.91 -14.49 8.16
N GLY A 116 5.89 -13.59 7.99
CA GLY A 116 5.97 -12.34 8.74
C GLY A 116 6.53 -12.43 10.16
N GLU A 117 6.90 -13.61 10.66
CA GLU A 117 7.40 -13.76 12.04
C GLU A 117 8.68 -12.96 12.28
N GLN A 118 9.61 -12.99 11.33
CA GLN A 118 10.87 -12.24 11.43
C GLN A 118 10.65 -10.72 11.39
N GLU A 119 9.65 -10.26 10.63
CA GLU A 119 9.23 -8.86 10.58
C GLU A 119 8.65 -8.42 11.93
N VAL A 120 7.74 -9.22 12.50
CA VAL A 120 7.12 -8.94 13.79
C VAL A 120 8.14 -8.96 14.93
N GLN A 121 9.06 -9.93 14.91
CA GLN A 121 10.16 -10.00 15.86
C GLN A 121 10.98 -8.71 15.84
N ARG A 122 11.47 -8.30 14.66
CA ARG A 122 12.26 -7.06 14.51
C ARG A 122 11.49 -5.82 14.97
N LEU A 123 10.19 -5.77 14.67
CA LEU A 123 9.34 -4.67 15.11
C LEU A 123 9.22 -4.63 16.63
N ALA A 124 8.94 -5.78 17.26
CA ALA A 124 8.83 -5.90 18.71
C ALA A 124 10.14 -5.49 19.41
N GLU A 125 11.29 -5.95 18.91
CA GLU A 125 12.61 -5.56 19.40
C GLU A 125 12.82 -4.05 19.31
N SER A 126 12.49 -3.43 18.16
CA SER A 126 12.61 -1.97 17.98
C SER A 126 11.71 -1.14 18.91
N LEU A 127 10.60 -1.73 19.37
CA LEU A 127 9.64 -1.11 20.28
C LEU A 127 9.90 -1.46 21.75
N GLY A 128 10.95 -2.23 22.04
CA GLY A 128 11.27 -2.70 23.39
C GLY A 128 10.20 -3.64 23.97
N LYS A 129 9.53 -4.42 23.12
CA LYS A 129 8.50 -5.40 23.50
C LYS A 129 9.05 -6.83 23.49
N PRO A 130 8.49 -7.77 24.28
CA PRO A 130 8.89 -9.17 24.25
C PRO A 130 8.65 -9.79 22.87
N ALA A 131 9.73 -10.04 22.13
CA ALA A 131 9.66 -10.52 20.74
C ALA A 131 8.98 -11.89 20.61
N GLY A 132 9.29 -12.84 21.51
CA GLY A 132 8.70 -14.18 21.47
C GLY A 132 7.18 -14.14 21.60
N GLU A 133 6.68 -13.41 22.61
CA GLU A 133 5.24 -13.24 22.84
C GLU A 133 4.55 -12.54 21.65
N ALA A 134 5.20 -11.51 21.07
CA ALA A 134 4.65 -10.81 19.91
C ALA A 134 4.51 -11.73 18.68
N VAL A 135 5.49 -12.62 18.44
CA VAL A 135 5.45 -13.59 17.35
C VAL A 135 4.37 -14.63 17.57
N GLU A 136 4.24 -15.16 18.79
CA GLU A 136 3.19 -16.13 19.15
C GLU A 136 1.79 -15.51 18.96
N GLN A 137 1.56 -14.32 19.50
CA GLN A 137 0.29 -13.60 19.35
C GLN A 137 -0.03 -13.29 17.88
N PHE A 138 0.98 -12.95 17.08
CA PHE A 138 0.80 -12.72 15.66
C PHE A 138 0.44 -14.00 14.90
N ARG A 139 1.07 -15.14 15.24
CA ARG A 139 0.72 -16.44 14.68
C ARG A 139 -0.72 -16.82 15.02
N ASP A 140 -1.12 -16.66 16.28
CA ASP A 140 -2.50 -16.92 16.72
C ASP A 140 -3.50 -16.04 15.98
N TRP A 141 -3.19 -14.75 15.81
CA TRP A 141 -4.04 -13.83 15.06
C TRP A 141 -4.22 -14.26 13.60
N LYS A 142 -3.15 -14.67 12.93
CA LYS A 142 -3.21 -15.16 11.54
C LYS A 142 -4.11 -16.38 11.40
N LEU A 143 -3.96 -17.35 12.31
CA LEU A 143 -4.62 -18.66 12.22
C LEU A 143 -6.07 -18.64 12.75
N GLN A 144 -6.32 -17.85 13.80
CA GLN A 144 -7.61 -17.83 14.52
C GLN A 144 -8.44 -16.58 14.19
N GLY A 145 -7.87 -15.61 13.47
CA GLY A 145 -8.54 -14.37 13.07
C GLY A 145 -8.74 -13.34 14.18
N THR A 146 -8.32 -13.63 15.43
CA THR A 146 -8.57 -12.78 16.61
C THR A 146 -7.41 -11.83 16.87
N PRO A 147 -7.59 -10.49 16.81
CA PRO A 147 -6.51 -9.55 17.04
C PRO A 147 -5.98 -9.61 18.48
N PRO A 148 -4.67 -9.40 18.69
CA PRO A 148 -4.11 -9.31 20.04
C PRO A 148 -4.76 -8.15 20.81
N GLY A 149 -5.28 -8.44 22.01
CA GLY A 149 -5.93 -7.47 22.90
C GLY A 149 -7.45 -7.63 23.08
N GLN A 150 -8.13 -8.47 22.30
CA GLN A 150 -9.57 -8.78 22.56
C GLN A 150 -9.77 -9.91 23.58
N ASN A 151 -8.73 -10.69 23.89
CA ASN A 151 -8.77 -11.72 24.94
C ASN A 151 -8.20 -11.20 26.26
N THR A 152 -8.71 -10.07 26.77
CA THR A 152 -8.70 -9.83 28.23
C THR A 152 -10.00 -10.37 28.83
N GLY A 153 -10.32 -11.63 28.51
CA GLY A 153 -11.23 -12.43 29.29
C GLY A 153 -10.58 -12.66 30.64
N THR A 154 -10.93 -11.80 31.60
CA THR A 154 -10.64 -11.95 33.02
C THR A 154 -11.18 -13.28 33.50
N THR A 155 -10.40 -14.36 33.39
CA THR A 155 -10.62 -15.56 34.21
C THR A 155 -10.10 -15.21 35.60
N MET A 156 -10.89 -14.45 36.36
CA MET A 156 -10.75 -14.41 37.81
C MET A 156 -10.96 -15.83 38.31
N HIS A 157 -9.88 -16.49 38.72
CA HIS A 157 -9.95 -17.67 39.57
C HIS A 157 -10.66 -17.29 40.88
N SER A 158 -11.98 -17.44 40.93
CA SER A 158 -12.72 -17.49 42.18
C SER A 158 -12.44 -18.84 42.85
N LYS A 159 -11.30 -18.93 43.54
CA LYS A 159 -11.10 -19.96 44.58
C LYS A 159 -11.83 -19.48 45.84
N SER A 160 -13.11 -19.84 45.96
CA SER A 160 -13.79 -19.82 47.25
C SER A 160 -13.30 -21.02 48.07
N HIS A 161 -12.33 -20.77 48.96
CA HIS A 161 -11.95 -21.69 50.02
C HIS A 161 -12.37 -21.05 51.35
N LEU A 162 -13.53 -21.47 51.87
CA LEU A 162 -13.96 -21.17 53.24
C LEU A 162 -13.60 -22.37 54.13
N PRO A 163 -12.94 -22.17 55.28
CA PRO A 163 -12.70 -23.24 56.24
C PRO A 163 -13.94 -23.52 57.11
N PRO A 164 -14.04 -24.72 57.72
CA PRO A 164 -15.17 -25.08 58.58
C PRO A 164 -14.98 -24.47 59.97
N HIS A 165 -16.00 -23.77 60.48
CA HIS A 165 -16.09 -23.47 61.90
C HIS A 165 -16.78 -24.62 62.62
N VAL A 166 -16.02 -25.23 63.53
CA VAL A 166 -16.46 -26.09 64.61
C VAL A 166 -16.77 -25.20 65.82
N CYS A 167 -17.78 -25.62 66.60
CA CYS A 167 -18.38 -25.04 67.81
C CYS A 167 -19.47 -23.99 67.60
#